data_AF-A0A3C1K2H3-F1
#
_entry.id   AF-A0A3C1K2H3-F1
#
_cell.length_a   1.000
_cell.length_b   1.000
_cell.length_c   1.000
_cell.angle_alpha   90.00
_cell.angle_beta   90.00
_cell.angle_gamma   90.00
#
_symmetry.space_group_name_H-M   'P 1'
#
loop_
_entity.id
_entity.type
_entity.pdbx_description
1 polymer ?
#
loop_
_entity_poly.entity_id
_entity_poly.type
_entity_poly.pdbx_seq_one_letter_code
_entity_poly.pdbx_strand_id
1 'polypeptide(L)'
;MYCHNCGKKLNEDELFCSACGTKVLENKKAPIQDIKTENIESQLIDEILKIKTEDKKNEENIEDYIDNCEDESSASTPENSTEGTALEEEKIEVISTTEKVTDENENTVITNEPEENILLLSEENETESYNIPNFELPSTQIEPPDLIFIEAKNKKKRPRTRGEKVIVAICSVFMSMVIFLLAVSLIAQFFIRNGFTKDRIEEGLKSIKYTEVEAKNLFDLDELSLKYEKEIPDNATLAQVIYYSIDQDELVNPITENEVESLIDRLKFEEFIAEKTAKAVEIAIDGRDEQPVYASEIVDFIREKSEDIELTIGIELLEVDFQYMQKKLEEKNDDLLNFVSTENLTEDVGIYGLKAIRFYFSNLFIGISCFAILLLAAIIALINKKISSSLIYTGASILLAGLPIFFIVLLYKPILDWSSEYIPSDFIIQITSPILNVLTIICGIATAIGLIALISGIVMKVIIKRRLLLSEEIEF
;
A
#
# COMPACT_ATOMS: atom_id res chain seq x y z
N MET A 1 -49.33 -8.65 -25.93
CA MET A 1 -48.06 -8.02 -25.48
C MET A 1 -48.36 -7.02 -24.36
N TYR A 2 -47.38 -6.66 -23.52
CA TYR A 2 -47.54 -5.62 -22.48
C TYR A 2 -46.67 -4.42 -22.85
N CYS A 3 -47.09 -3.21 -22.49
CA CYS A 3 -46.31 -2.01 -22.69
C CYS A 3 -45.03 -2.09 -21.85
N HIS A 4 -43.89 -1.89 -22.48
CA HIS A 4 -42.58 -1.94 -21.81
C HIS A 4 -42.38 -0.80 -20.82
N ASN A 5 -43.07 0.34 -21.00
CA ASN A 5 -42.96 1.49 -20.11
C ASN A 5 -43.87 1.37 -18.87
N CYS A 6 -45.16 1.03 -19.03
CA CYS A 6 -46.11 1.05 -17.91
C CYS A 6 -46.74 -0.30 -17.54
N GLY A 7 -46.37 -1.39 -18.24
CA GLY A 7 -46.88 -2.74 -17.96
C GLY A 7 -48.34 -2.98 -18.35
N LYS A 8 -49.04 -2.02 -18.97
CA LYS A 8 -50.43 -2.22 -19.42
C LYS A 8 -50.51 -3.22 -20.57
N LYS A 9 -51.49 -4.13 -20.54
CA LYS A 9 -51.74 -5.06 -21.64
C LYS A 9 -52.16 -4.29 -22.90
N LEU A 10 -51.43 -4.53 -23.99
CA LEU A 10 -51.65 -3.93 -25.29
C LEU A 10 -52.44 -4.89 -26.19
N ASN A 11 -53.30 -4.32 -27.04
CA ASN A 11 -53.97 -5.06 -28.11
C ASN A 11 -52.98 -5.35 -29.26
N GLU A 12 -53.25 -6.39 -30.06
CA GLU A 12 -52.30 -6.91 -31.06
C GLU A 12 -51.93 -5.88 -32.16
N ASP A 13 -52.76 -4.85 -32.36
CA ASP A 13 -52.58 -3.82 -33.40
C ASP A 13 -52.31 -2.40 -32.83
N GLU A 14 -52.05 -2.26 -31.53
CA GLU A 14 -51.78 -0.95 -30.92
C GLU A 14 -50.35 -0.47 -31.21
N LEU A 15 -50.22 0.60 -32.03
CA LEU A 15 -48.94 1.26 -32.32
C LEU A 15 -48.39 2.09 -31.15
N PHE A 16 -49.26 2.50 -30.23
CA PHE A 16 -48.93 3.28 -29.04
C PHE A 16 -49.72 2.78 -27.84
N CYS A 17 -49.12 2.83 -26.64
CA CYS A 17 -49.81 2.46 -25.41
C CYS A 17 -50.91 3.46 -25.07
N SER A 18 -52.14 2.97 -24.99
CA SER A 18 -53.32 3.77 -24.63
C SER A 18 -53.33 4.31 -23.18
N ALA A 19 -52.30 4.05 -22.36
CA ALA A 19 -52.19 4.61 -21.01
C ALA A 19 -51.06 5.62 -20.84
N CYS A 20 -49.86 5.34 -21.38
CA CYS A 20 -48.70 6.23 -21.18
C CYS A 20 -48.21 6.88 -22.49
N GLY A 21 -48.82 6.58 -23.63
CA GLY A 21 -48.45 7.17 -24.93
C GLY A 21 -47.19 6.57 -25.57
N THR A 22 -46.48 5.66 -24.89
CA THR A 22 -45.24 5.07 -25.41
C THR A 22 -45.48 4.21 -26.65
N LYS A 23 -44.67 4.42 -27.70
CA LYS A 23 -44.73 3.68 -28.97
C LYS A 23 -44.39 2.20 -28.77
N VAL A 24 -45.12 1.30 -29.43
CA VAL A 24 -44.90 -0.14 -29.35
C VAL A 24 -43.88 -0.54 -30.42
N LEU A 25 -42.76 -1.14 -30.00
CA LEU A 25 -41.72 -1.62 -30.91
C LEU A 25 -42.19 -2.90 -31.61
N GLU A 26 -42.47 -2.82 -32.91
CA GLU A 26 -42.80 -3.99 -33.72
C GLU A 26 -41.56 -4.89 -33.86
N ASN A 27 -41.66 -6.11 -33.35
CA ASN A 27 -40.61 -7.11 -33.50
C ASN A 27 -40.68 -7.70 -34.93
N LYS A 28 -39.99 -7.08 -35.88
CA LYS A 28 -39.89 -7.58 -37.27
C LYS A 28 -39.14 -8.92 -37.29
N LYS A 29 -39.89 -10.03 -37.30
CA LYS A 29 -39.39 -11.31 -37.82
C LYS A 29 -39.27 -11.20 -39.34
N ALA A 30 -38.06 -10.94 -39.84
CA ALA A 30 -37.73 -11.20 -41.24
C ALA A 30 -37.19 -12.64 -41.41
N PRO A 31 -37.48 -13.32 -42.54
CA PRO A 31 -37.15 -14.73 -42.75
C PRO A 31 -35.71 -14.91 -43.27
N ILE A 32 -35.06 -15.97 -42.78
CA ILE A 32 -33.74 -16.47 -43.19
C ILE A 32 -33.78 -16.89 -44.68
N GLN A 33 -32.87 -16.34 -45.50
CA GLN A 33 -32.48 -16.92 -46.78
C GLN A 33 -30.95 -17.05 -46.85
N ASP A 34 -30.50 -18.26 -47.19
CA ASP A 34 -29.11 -18.67 -47.37
C ASP A 34 -28.40 -17.88 -48.49
N ILE A 35 -27.24 -17.29 -48.19
CA ILE A 35 -26.28 -16.81 -49.21
C ILE A 35 -24.93 -17.47 -48.94
N LYS A 36 -24.41 -18.13 -49.98
CA LYS A 36 -23.10 -18.80 -50.01
C LYS A 36 -21.96 -17.77 -49.96
N THR A 37 -21.12 -17.90 -48.94
CA THR A 37 -19.86 -17.18 -48.75
C THR A 37 -18.73 -17.97 -49.41
N GLU A 38 -18.22 -17.53 -50.57
CA GLU A 38 -16.93 -18.03 -51.07
C GLU A 38 -16.21 -17.11 -52.08
N ASN A 39 -16.59 -15.83 -52.23
CA ASN A 39 -15.98 -14.97 -53.26
C ASN A 39 -15.72 -13.52 -52.86
N ILE A 40 -15.62 -13.22 -51.55
CA ILE A 40 -15.36 -11.85 -51.05
C ILE A 40 -13.91 -11.71 -50.50
N GLU A 41 -13.31 -12.78 -49.96
CA GLU A 41 -11.95 -12.72 -49.40
C GLU A 41 -10.85 -12.50 -50.45
N SER A 42 -11.02 -12.97 -51.69
CA SER A 42 -10.01 -12.78 -52.74
C SER A 42 -9.96 -11.35 -53.28
N GLN A 43 -11.08 -10.61 -53.24
CA GLN A 43 -11.14 -9.23 -53.75
C GLN A 43 -10.65 -8.20 -52.72
N LEU A 44 -10.85 -8.45 -51.42
CA LEU A 44 -10.35 -7.56 -50.35
C LEU A 44 -8.82 -7.63 -50.18
N ILE A 45 -8.21 -8.79 -50.41
CA ILE A 45 -6.76 -8.96 -50.26
C ILE A 45 -5.99 -8.22 -51.37
N ASP A 46 -6.52 -8.20 -52.60
CA ASP A 46 -5.91 -7.48 -53.73
C ASP A 46 -6.03 -5.95 -53.59
N GLU A 47 -7.05 -5.46 -52.89
CA GLU A 47 -7.26 -4.02 -52.63
C GLU A 47 -6.37 -3.53 -51.48
N ILE A 48 -6.18 -4.32 -50.43
CA ILE A 48 -5.27 -4.01 -49.30
C ILE A 48 -3.78 -4.01 -49.73
N LEU A 49 -3.40 -4.85 -50.70
CA LEU A 49 -2.03 -4.90 -51.22
C LEU A 49 -1.66 -3.71 -52.12
N LYS A 50 -2.65 -3.08 -52.78
CA LYS A 50 -2.45 -1.85 -53.55
C LYS A 50 -2.24 -0.63 -52.66
N ILE A 51 -2.97 -0.51 -51.55
CA ILE A 51 -2.84 0.62 -50.62
C ILE A 51 -1.44 0.62 -49.96
N LYS A 52 -0.93 -0.55 -49.56
CA LYS A 52 0.42 -0.66 -48.95
C LYS A 52 1.60 -0.35 -49.88
N THR A 53 1.39 -0.31 -51.20
CA THR A 53 2.47 0.01 -52.16
C THR A 53 2.53 1.48 -52.55
N GLU A 54 1.47 2.26 -52.27
CA GLU A 54 1.45 3.71 -52.51
C GLU A 54 2.00 4.51 -51.31
N ASP A 55 1.77 4.06 -50.08
CA ASP A 55 2.28 4.75 -48.87
C ASP A 55 3.81 4.68 -48.74
N LYS A 56 4.44 3.60 -49.20
CA LYS A 56 5.91 3.46 -49.19
C LYS A 56 6.66 4.35 -50.19
N LYS A 57 5.97 5.04 -51.11
CA LYS A 57 6.58 6.01 -52.04
C LYS A 57 6.52 7.46 -51.55
N ASN A 58 5.71 7.74 -50.52
CA ASN A 58 5.55 9.11 -50.00
C ASN A 58 6.41 9.39 -48.75
N GLU A 59 6.96 8.39 -48.08
CA GLU A 59 7.86 8.56 -46.92
C GLU A 59 9.33 8.85 -47.29
N GLU A 60 9.73 8.69 -48.55
CA GLU A 60 11.13 8.91 -48.99
C GLU A 60 11.41 10.35 -49.47
N ASN A 61 10.50 11.30 -49.25
CA ASN A 61 10.57 12.66 -49.83
C ASN A 61 10.36 13.81 -48.83
N ILE A 62 10.52 13.56 -47.53
CA ILE A 62 10.42 14.59 -46.47
C ILE A 62 11.64 14.49 -45.53
N GLU A 63 12.84 14.50 -46.10
CA GLU A 63 14.10 14.77 -45.40
C GLU A 63 14.93 15.73 -46.26
N ASP A 64 14.43 16.95 -46.44
CA ASP A 64 15.22 18.11 -46.81
C ASP A 64 14.31 19.34 -46.69
N TYR A 65 14.81 20.41 -46.08
CA TYR A 65 14.13 21.66 -45.69
C TYR A 65 13.37 21.65 -44.36
N ILE A 66 14.10 21.83 -43.24
CA ILE A 66 13.94 23.01 -42.37
C ILE A 66 15.29 23.24 -41.66
N ASP A 67 16.09 24.19 -42.15
CA ASP A 67 17.07 24.89 -41.33
C ASP A 67 17.28 26.32 -41.87
N ASN A 68 17.48 27.27 -40.95
CA ASN A 68 17.55 28.73 -41.10
C ASN A 68 16.22 29.52 -41.04
N CYS A 69 16.03 30.26 -39.95
CA CYS A 69 16.21 31.73 -39.93
C CYS A 69 16.14 32.25 -38.49
N GLU A 70 17.30 32.63 -37.95
CA GLU A 70 17.42 33.61 -36.87
C GLU A 70 17.27 35.03 -37.43
N ASP A 71 16.75 35.91 -36.57
CA ASP A 71 16.92 37.36 -36.47
C ASP A 71 16.67 38.27 -37.69
N GLU A 72 15.66 39.13 -37.55
CA GLU A 72 15.88 40.57 -37.76
C GLU A 72 14.88 41.47 -37.01
N SER A 73 15.45 42.47 -36.35
CA SER A 73 14.77 43.51 -35.59
C SER A 73 14.01 44.48 -36.49
N SER A 74 12.92 45.09 -36.02
CA SER A 74 12.76 46.55 -36.07
C SER A 74 11.49 47.03 -35.36
N ALA A 75 11.64 48.21 -34.78
CA ALA A 75 10.74 48.88 -33.87
C ALA A 75 9.51 49.50 -34.53
N SER A 76 8.43 49.62 -33.77
CA SER A 76 7.65 50.88 -33.70
C SER A 76 6.73 50.88 -32.47
N THR A 77 6.92 51.88 -31.62
CA THR A 77 5.97 52.37 -30.62
C THR A 77 4.78 53.03 -31.32
N PRO A 78 3.62 53.12 -30.66
CA PRO A 78 3.22 54.45 -30.24
C PRO A 78 2.64 54.54 -28.82
N GLU A 79 2.68 55.77 -28.37
CA GLU A 79 2.35 56.37 -27.09
C GLU A 79 0.85 56.33 -26.71
N ASN A 80 0.62 56.07 -25.42
CA ASN A 80 -0.15 56.90 -24.48
C ASN A 80 -1.69 56.87 -24.52
N SER A 81 -2.30 56.35 -23.44
CA SER A 81 -3.25 57.13 -22.63
C SER A 81 -3.53 56.48 -21.26
N THR A 82 -3.60 57.37 -20.28
CA THR A 82 -3.77 57.25 -18.83
C THR A 82 -5.20 56.94 -18.37
N GLU A 83 -5.33 56.18 -17.28
CA GLU A 83 -6.24 56.36 -16.10
C GLU A 83 -6.07 55.11 -15.19
N GLY A 84 -5.45 55.17 -14.00
CA GLY A 84 -6.06 55.52 -12.70
C GLY A 84 -7.06 54.43 -12.24
N THR A 85 -7.01 53.75 -11.09
CA THR A 85 -6.34 53.99 -9.79
C THR A 85 -6.54 52.74 -8.90
N ALA A 86 -5.59 52.52 -7.98
CA ALA A 86 -5.73 51.87 -6.66
C ALA A 86 -5.94 50.33 -6.55
N LEU A 87 -4.88 49.62 -6.15
CA LEU A 87 -4.95 48.48 -5.24
C LEU A 87 -3.80 48.58 -4.23
N GLU A 88 -4.15 48.42 -2.96
CA GLU A 88 -3.30 48.51 -1.77
C GLU A 88 -2.23 47.42 -1.76
N GLU A 89 -1.02 47.83 -1.40
CA GLU A 89 0.14 46.97 -1.12
C GLU A 89 -0.01 46.31 0.26
N GLU A 90 0.06 44.98 0.30
CA GLU A 90 0.49 44.26 1.50
C GLU A 90 1.83 43.56 1.25
N LYS A 91 2.66 43.61 2.28
CA LYS A 91 4.11 43.73 2.27
C LYS A 91 4.75 42.37 2.54
N ILE A 92 5.48 41.81 1.58
CA ILE A 92 6.37 40.66 1.82
C ILE A 92 7.82 41.16 1.88
N GLU A 93 8.41 41.06 3.07
CA GLU A 93 9.80 41.36 3.37
C GLU A 93 10.71 40.21 2.91
N VAL A 94 11.49 40.47 1.87
CA VAL A 94 12.60 39.63 1.39
C VAL A 94 13.85 40.01 2.18
N ILE A 95 14.43 39.07 2.93
CA ILE A 95 15.77 39.20 3.51
C ILE A 95 16.74 38.37 2.68
N SER A 96 17.53 39.08 1.88
CA SER A 96 18.79 38.64 1.30
C SER A 96 19.92 38.76 2.32
N THR A 97 20.79 37.75 2.42
CA THR A 97 22.14 37.95 2.97
C THR A 97 23.16 37.24 2.10
N THR A 98 24.03 38.06 1.50
CA THR A 98 25.19 37.69 0.70
C THR A 98 26.45 37.66 1.56
N GLU A 99 27.35 36.72 1.23
CA GLU A 99 28.81 36.78 1.31
C GLU A 99 29.54 37.04 2.64
N LYS A 100 30.43 36.08 2.97
CA LYS A 100 31.85 36.41 3.15
C LYS A 100 32.78 35.24 2.83
N VAL A 101 33.57 35.46 1.79
CA VAL A 101 34.79 34.75 1.40
C VAL A 101 35.94 35.17 2.32
N THR A 102 36.75 34.22 2.75
CA THR A 102 38.21 34.42 2.96
C THR A 102 38.93 33.12 2.64
N ASP A 103 39.67 33.15 1.54
CA ASP A 103 40.75 32.23 1.20
C ASP A 103 41.94 32.44 2.16
N GLU A 104 42.59 31.35 2.56
CA GLU A 104 44.06 31.29 2.61
C GLU A 104 44.53 29.91 2.15
N ASN A 105 45.48 29.98 1.24
CA ASN A 105 46.05 28.95 0.39
C ASN A 105 47.51 28.77 0.84
N GLU A 106 47.99 27.53 1.03
CA GLU A 106 49.26 27.15 0.42
C GLU A 106 49.53 25.63 0.42
N ASN A 107 49.92 25.19 -0.78
CA ASN A 107 50.32 23.87 -1.25
C ASN A 107 51.58 23.32 -0.55
N THR A 108 51.75 21.99 -0.51
CA THR A 108 52.65 21.19 -1.40
C THR A 108 52.69 19.72 -0.91
N VAL A 109 52.21 18.74 -1.70
CA VAL A 109 52.85 17.98 -2.80
C VAL A 109 53.59 16.68 -2.37
N ILE A 110 52.91 15.56 -2.64
CA ILE A 110 53.30 14.29 -3.29
C ILE A 110 54.66 13.63 -2.93
N THR A 111 54.66 12.36 -2.47
CA THR A 111 55.10 11.15 -3.23
C THR A 111 55.32 9.88 -2.38
N ASN A 112 54.61 8.83 -2.79
CA ASN A 112 55.03 7.43 -3.05
C ASN A 112 55.51 6.47 -1.94
N GLU A 113 54.75 5.36 -1.84
CA GLU A 113 55.09 3.92 -1.68
C GLU A 113 56.57 3.47 -1.93
N PRO A 114 56.98 2.20 -1.67
CA PRO A 114 56.27 1.02 -1.11
C PRO A 114 57.06 0.19 -0.04
N GLU A 115 56.46 -0.94 0.33
CA GLU A 115 56.91 -2.18 1.00
C GLU A 115 58.42 -2.53 0.99
N GLU A 116 58.90 -3.13 2.09
CA GLU A 116 59.87 -4.24 2.02
C GLU A 116 59.88 -5.13 3.27
N ASN A 117 60.42 -6.32 3.08
CA ASN A 117 60.17 -7.59 3.75
C ASN A 117 61.46 -8.08 4.45
N ILE A 118 61.32 -8.97 5.45
CA ILE A 118 62.30 -10.03 5.84
C ILE A 118 63.64 -9.59 6.49
N LEU A 119 63.93 -10.07 7.72
CA LEU A 119 65.12 -10.92 7.97
C LEU A 119 65.11 -11.62 9.35
N LEU A 120 65.38 -12.93 9.28
CA LEU A 120 65.79 -13.86 10.34
C LEU A 120 67.23 -13.62 10.80
N LEU A 121 67.57 -14.10 12.01
CA LEU A 121 68.84 -14.69 12.50
C LEU A 121 68.81 -14.59 14.05
N SER A 122 69.29 -15.51 14.88
CA SER A 122 69.83 -16.87 14.76
C SER A 122 70.04 -17.39 16.19
N GLU A 123 70.11 -18.71 16.32
CA GLU A 123 70.50 -19.48 17.49
C GLU A 123 71.88 -19.07 18.05
N GLU A 124 72.05 -19.21 19.37
CA GLU A 124 73.32 -19.70 19.91
C GLU A 124 73.09 -20.50 21.20
N ASN A 125 73.57 -21.75 21.16
CA ASN A 125 73.69 -22.69 22.25
C ASN A 125 74.74 -22.21 23.26
N GLU A 126 74.55 -22.51 24.55
CA GLU A 126 75.65 -22.98 25.39
C GLU A 126 75.14 -23.82 26.58
N THR A 127 75.71 -25.01 26.68
CA THR A 127 75.52 -26.07 27.68
C THR A 127 76.40 -25.83 28.91
N GLU A 128 75.89 -26.06 30.12
CA GLU A 128 76.75 -26.48 31.25
C GLU A 128 76.00 -27.30 32.33
N SER A 129 76.32 -28.60 32.35
CA SER A 129 76.73 -29.45 33.50
C SER A 129 76.00 -29.44 34.87
N TYR A 130 75.32 -30.57 35.13
CA TYR A 130 75.34 -31.44 36.33
C TYR A 130 75.30 -30.86 37.76
N ASN A 131 74.27 -31.27 38.53
CA ASN A 131 74.45 -32.10 39.73
C ASN A 131 73.13 -32.74 40.22
N ILE A 132 73.18 -34.05 40.43
CA ILE A 132 72.14 -34.89 41.07
C ILE A 132 72.43 -34.93 42.57
N PRO A 133 71.41 -34.93 43.44
CA PRO A 133 71.39 -35.96 44.48
C PRO A 133 70.06 -36.74 44.53
N ASN A 134 70.22 -38.07 44.62
CA ASN A 134 69.24 -39.06 45.07
C ASN A 134 68.57 -38.65 46.39
N PHE A 135 67.25 -38.90 46.53
CA PHE A 135 66.74 -39.78 47.60
C PHE A 135 65.23 -40.07 47.50
N GLU A 136 64.93 -41.37 47.61
CA GLU A 136 63.75 -42.04 48.21
C GLU A 136 62.31 -41.79 47.72
N LEU A 137 61.75 -42.83 47.08
CA LEU A 137 60.32 -43.15 47.16
C LEU A 137 59.98 -43.76 48.53
N PRO A 138 58.78 -43.45 49.06
CA PRO A 138 58.01 -44.44 49.81
C PRO A 138 56.63 -44.70 49.18
N SER A 139 56.39 -45.99 48.94
CA SER A 139 55.12 -46.73 49.09
C SER A 139 53.78 -46.02 48.88
N THR A 140 53.12 -46.43 47.80
CA THR A 140 51.71 -46.86 47.73
C THR A 140 50.78 -46.55 48.92
N GLN A 141 49.84 -45.61 48.71
CA GLN A 141 48.48 -45.72 49.25
C GLN A 141 47.50 -45.36 48.12
N ILE A 142 46.67 -46.34 47.75
CA ILE A 142 45.53 -46.18 46.86
C ILE A 142 44.38 -45.67 47.72
N GLU A 143 44.07 -44.37 47.65
CA GLU A 143 42.80 -43.84 48.15
C GLU A 143 41.69 -44.03 47.09
N PRO A 144 40.46 -44.39 47.49
CA PRO A 144 39.38 -44.68 46.55
C PRO A 144 38.88 -43.41 45.82
N PRO A 145 38.55 -43.49 44.52
CA PRO A 145 38.26 -42.34 43.66
C PRO A 145 36.83 -41.76 43.83
N ASP A 146 36.17 -41.94 44.97
CA ASP A 146 34.74 -41.66 45.12
C ASP A 146 34.37 -40.40 45.92
N LEU A 147 35.34 -39.66 46.46
CA LEU A 147 35.06 -38.43 47.21
C LEU A 147 35.25 -37.13 46.42
N ILE A 148 35.95 -37.16 45.27
CA ILE A 148 36.23 -35.95 44.47
C ILE A 148 35.00 -35.50 43.64
N PHE A 149 34.07 -36.42 43.33
CA PHE A 149 32.87 -36.09 42.53
C PHE A 149 31.71 -35.46 43.31
N ILE A 150 31.71 -35.54 44.65
CA ILE A 150 30.65 -34.94 45.47
C ILE A 150 30.94 -33.46 45.74
N GLU A 151 32.22 -33.07 45.84
CA GLU A 151 32.59 -31.70 46.19
C GLU A 151 32.51 -30.71 44.99
N ALA A 152 32.55 -31.22 43.75
CA ALA A 152 32.34 -30.40 42.55
C ALA A 152 30.89 -29.89 42.37
N LYS A 153 29.90 -30.50 43.06
CA LYS A 153 28.48 -30.08 42.97
C LYS A 153 28.09 -28.95 43.92
N ASN A 154 28.93 -28.61 44.90
CA ASN A 154 28.64 -27.58 45.91
C ASN A 154 29.40 -26.27 45.71
N LYS A 155 29.69 -25.88 44.45
CA LYS A 155 30.03 -24.47 44.16
C LYS A 155 28.78 -23.61 44.37
N LYS A 156 28.56 -23.16 45.61
CA LYS A 156 27.59 -22.12 45.98
C LYS A 156 27.78 -20.94 45.02
N LYS A 157 26.82 -20.74 44.11
CA LYS A 157 26.81 -19.64 43.14
C LYS A 157 26.92 -18.34 43.93
N ARG A 158 27.98 -17.55 43.71
CA ARG A 158 28.16 -16.26 44.39
C ARG A 158 26.92 -15.39 44.15
N PRO A 159 26.35 -14.77 45.20
CA PRO A 159 25.23 -13.85 45.04
C PRO A 159 25.70 -12.64 44.21
N ARG A 160 24.88 -12.23 43.22
CA ARG A 160 25.18 -11.08 42.36
C ARG A 160 25.39 -9.81 43.19
N THR A 161 26.39 -9.02 42.79
CA THR A 161 26.63 -7.69 43.37
C THR A 161 25.47 -6.73 43.05
N ARG A 162 25.33 -5.65 43.83
CA ARG A 162 24.26 -4.66 43.60
C ARG A 162 24.33 -4.04 42.20
N GLY A 163 25.54 -3.81 41.69
CA GLY A 163 25.78 -3.34 40.31
C GLY A 163 25.35 -4.34 39.24
N GLU A 164 25.70 -5.62 39.39
CA GLU A 164 25.27 -6.68 38.46
C GLU A 164 23.75 -6.84 38.38
N LYS A 165 23.03 -6.62 39.50
CA LYS A 165 21.56 -6.66 39.51
C LYS A 165 20.95 -5.50 38.71
N VAL A 166 21.54 -4.32 38.80
CA VAL A 166 21.08 -3.13 38.06
C VAL A 166 21.35 -3.30 36.57
N ILE A 167 22.54 -3.76 36.18
CA ILE A 167 22.89 -4.01 34.77
C ILE A 167 21.95 -5.04 34.15
N VAL A 168 21.68 -6.15 34.84
CA VAL A 168 20.75 -7.18 34.38
C VAL A 168 19.33 -6.63 34.19
N ALA A 169 18.87 -5.77 35.09
CA ALA A 169 17.56 -5.14 34.97
C ALA A 169 17.48 -4.21 33.75
N ILE A 170 18.50 -3.37 33.54
CA ILE A 170 18.58 -2.46 32.39
C ILE A 170 18.58 -3.24 31.07
N CYS A 171 19.43 -4.27 30.95
CA CYS A 171 19.46 -5.13 29.76
C CYS A 171 18.11 -5.82 29.51
N SER A 172 17.43 -6.28 30.58
CA SER A 172 16.12 -6.93 30.43
C SER A 172 15.05 -5.96 29.92
N VAL A 173 15.06 -4.71 30.40
CA VAL A 173 14.14 -3.66 29.95
C VAL A 173 14.39 -3.30 28.49
N PHE A 174 15.65 -3.14 28.09
CA PHE A 174 15.98 -2.85 26.69
C PHE A 174 15.51 -3.95 25.74
N MET A 175 15.75 -5.22 26.09
CA MET A 175 15.25 -6.35 25.29
C MET A 175 13.72 -6.41 25.26
N SER A 176 13.06 -6.05 26.37
CA SER A 176 11.60 -5.91 26.45
C SER A 176 11.08 -4.85 25.47
N MET A 177 11.77 -3.72 25.35
CA MET A 177 11.43 -2.65 24.40
C MET A 177 11.56 -3.13 22.94
N VAL A 178 12.60 -3.89 22.62
CA VAL A 178 12.75 -4.49 21.28
C VAL A 178 11.62 -5.49 20.99
N ILE A 179 11.24 -6.33 21.97
CA ILE A 179 10.10 -7.24 21.82
C ILE A 179 8.79 -6.46 21.60
N PHE A 180 8.60 -5.34 22.30
CA PHE A 180 7.42 -4.48 22.09
C PHE A 180 7.36 -3.96 20.65
N LEU A 181 8.47 -3.43 20.11
CA LEU A 181 8.51 -2.96 18.72
C LEU A 181 8.23 -4.07 17.71
N LEU A 182 8.81 -5.26 17.92
CA LEU A 182 8.54 -6.44 17.09
C LEU A 182 7.07 -6.90 17.20
N ALA A 183 6.47 -6.82 18.38
CA ALA A 183 5.06 -7.18 18.58
C ALA A 183 4.12 -6.20 17.88
N VAL A 184 4.38 -4.89 17.95
CA VAL A 184 3.61 -3.87 17.20
C VAL A 184 3.74 -4.11 15.70
N SER A 185 4.96 -4.36 15.21
CA SER A 185 5.21 -4.69 13.81
C SER A 185 4.46 -5.95 13.36
N LEU A 186 4.45 -7.02 14.16
CA LEU A 186 3.69 -8.23 13.85
C LEU A 186 2.18 -7.98 13.81
N ILE A 187 1.64 -7.19 14.75
CA ILE A 187 0.22 -6.82 14.76
C ILE A 187 -0.13 -6.08 13.47
N ALA A 188 0.68 -5.07 13.09
CA ALA A 188 0.47 -4.31 11.87
C ALA A 188 0.55 -5.20 10.62
N GLN A 189 1.51 -6.11 10.55
CA GLN A 189 1.65 -7.01 9.40
C GLN A 189 0.49 -8.03 9.31
N PHE A 190 0.11 -8.66 10.42
CA PHE A 190 -1.05 -9.55 10.46
C PHE A 190 -2.32 -8.80 10.07
N PHE A 191 -2.45 -7.56 10.51
CA PHE A 191 -3.57 -6.71 10.13
C PHE A 191 -3.57 -6.38 8.64
N ILE A 192 -2.45 -5.97 8.06
CA ILE A 192 -2.42 -5.63 6.63
C ILE A 192 -2.81 -6.86 5.80
N ARG A 193 -2.23 -8.01 6.12
CA ARG A 193 -2.45 -9.24 5.35
C ARG A 193 -3.86 -9.82 5.48
N ASN A 194 -4.44 -9.77 6.68
CA ASN A 194 -5.76 -10.35 6.91
C ASN A 194 -6.87 -9.31 6.76
N GLY A 195 -6.58 -8.03 7.04
CA GLY A 195 -7.54 -6.92 6.96
C GLY A 195 -7.86 -6.56 5.52
N PHE A 196 -6.85 -6.47 4.65
CA PHE A 196 -6.98 -6.03 3.27
C PHE A 196 -7.07 -7.22 2.30
N THR A 197 -7.98 -8.14 2.58
CA THR A 197 -8.30 -9.24 1.64
C THR A 197 -9.28 -8.76 0.59
N LYS A 198 -9.19 -9.29 -0.64
CA LYS A 198 -10.09 -9.00 -1.76
C LYS A 198 -11.57 -8.93 -1.35
N ASP A 199 -12.08 -9.98 -0.71
CA ASP A 199 -13.49 -10.07 -0.30
C ASP A 199 -13.92 -8.94 0.65
N ARG A 200 -13.04 -8.49 1.55
CA ARG A 200 -13.35 -7.45 2.55
C ARG A 200 -13.34 -6.06 1.95
N ILE A 201 -12.41 -5.81 1.04
CA ILE A 201 -12.34 -4.56 0.29
C ILE A 201 -13.57 -4.47 -0.61
N GLU A 202 -13.91 -5.57 -1.29
CA GLU A 202 -15.11 -5.62 -2.11
C GLU A 202 -16.38 -5.41 -1.29
N GLU A 203 -16.53 -6.07 -0.14
CA GLU A 203 -17.68 -5.89 0.75
C GLU A 203 -17.81 -4.44 1.24
N GLY A 204 -16.69 -3.81 1.62
CA GLY A 204 -16.66 -2.40 2.03
C GLY A 204 -17.08 -1.47 0.89
N LEU A 205 -16.54 -1.68 -0.31
CA LEU A 205 -16.79 -0.80 -1.46
C LEU A 205 -18.18 -1.00 -2.10
N LYS A 206 -18.71 -2.23 -2.09
CA LYS A 206 -20.08 -2.54 -2.54
C LYS A 206 -21.15 -1.95 -1.62
N SER A 207 -20.80 -1.64 -0.37
CA SER A 207 -21.74 -1.01 0.58
C SER A 207 -21.94 0.48 0.34
N ILE A 208 -21.09 1.10 -0.47
CA ILE A 208 -21.13 2.54 -0.78
C ILE A 208 -22.20 2.79 -1.84
N LYS A 209 -23.06 3.78 -1.55
CA LYS A 209 -23.96 4.34 -2.55
C LYS A 209 -23.27 5.49 -3.29
N TYR A 210 -22.69 5.19 -4.43
CA TYR A 210 -21.92 6.16 -5.21
C TYR A 210 -22.75 7.35 -5.72
N THR A 211 -24.07 7.20 -5.82
CA THR A 211 -25.02 8.28 -6.17
C THR A 211 -25.12 9.37 -5.10
N GLU A 212 -24.86 9.03 -3.83
CA GLU A 212 -24.97 9.94 -2.68
C GLU A 212 -23.62 10.56 -2.28
N VAL A 213 -22.51 10.17 -2.94
CA VAL A 213 -21.16 10.64 -2.58
C VAL A 213 -20.87 11.99 -3.23
N GLU A 214 -20.49 12.97 -2.40
CA GLU A 214 -19.98 14.28 -2.85
C GLU A 214 -18.67 14.12 -3.62
N ALA A 215 -18.65 14.61 -4.86
CA ALA A 215 -17.56 14.43 -5.80
C ALA A 215 -16.34 15.34 -5.52
N LYS A 216 -16.53 16.44 -4.78
CA LYS A 216 -15.43 17.35 -4.38
C LYS A 216 -14.29 16.67 -3.63
N ASN A 217 -14.59 15.56 -2.96
CA ASN A 217 -13.59 14.78 -2.23
C ASN A 217 -12.90 13.72 -3.11
N LEU A 218 -13.38 13.51 -4.33
CA LEU A 218 -12.90 12.47 -5.26
C LEU A 218 -12.20 13.08 -6.48
N PHE A 219 -12.64 14.25 -6.93
CA PHE A 219 -12.14 14.92 -8.13
C PHE A 219 -11.88 16.40 -7.87
N ASP A 220 -10.91 16.96 -8.59
CA ASP A 220 -10.74 18.41 -8.68
C ASP A 220 -11.88 18.99 -9.55
N LEU A 221 -12.90 19.52 -8.88
CA LEU A 221 -14.08 20.07 -9.56
C LEU A 221 -13.76 21.35 -10.34
N ASP A 222 -12.72 22.09 -9.95
CA ASP A 222 -12.30 23.30 -10.64
C ASP A 222 -11.64 22.94 -11.98
N GLU A 223 -10.76 21.93 -11.96
CA GLU A 223 -10.14 21.39 -13.17
C GLU A 223 -11.18 20.81 -14.14
N LEU A 224 -12.15 20.05 -13.62
CA LEU A 224 -13.25 19.51 -14.42
C LEU A 224 -14.15 20.61 -14.99
N SER A 225 -14.49 21.63 -14.19
CA SER A 225 -15.31 22.75 -14.65
C SER A 225 -14.63 23.51 -15.79
N LEU A 226 -13.32 23.69 -15.70
CA LEU A 226 -12.52 24.34 -16.75
C LEU A 226 -12.41 23.46 -18.01
N LYS A 227 -12.24 22.14 -17.84
CA LYS A 227 -12.12 21.18 -18.94
C LYS A 227 -13.40 21.04 -19.77
N TYR A 228 -14.56 21.09 -19.12
CA TYR A 228 -15.86 20.93 -19.75
C TYR A 228 -16.61 22.25 -19.97
N GLU A 229 -15.96 23.38 -19.70
CA GLU A 229 -16.51 24.73 -19.85
C GLU A 229 -17.88 24.91 -19.18
N LYS A 230 -18.10 24.23 -18.05
CA LYS A 230 -19.37 24.20 -17.30
C LYS A 230 -19.10 24.36 -15.81
N GLU A 231 -19.89 25.20 -15.15
CA GLU A 231 -19.80 25.39 -13.70
C GLU A 231 -20.38 24.15 -12.98
N ILE A 232 -19.50 23.37 -12.33
CA ILE A 232 -19.90 22.22 -11.52
C ILE A 232 -20.05 22.68 -10.06
N PRO A 233 -21.20 22.46 -9.41
CA PRO A 233 -21.39 22.85 -8.02
C PRO A 233 -20.39 22.18 -7.07
N ASP A 234 -19.89 22.91 -6.07
CA ASP A 234 -18.99 22.39 -5.02
C ASP A 234 -19.52 21.17 -4.27
N ASN A 235 -20.84 21.03 -4.15
CA ASN A 235 -21.50 19.92 -3.49
C ASN A 235 -22.06 18.89 -4.50
N ALA A 236 -21.54 18.89 -5.73
CA ALA A 236 -22.01 18.00 -6.77
C ALA A 236 -21.81 16.53 -6.37
N THR A 237 -22.83 15.70 -6.61
CA THR A 237 -22.69 14.24 -6.50
C THR A 237 -21.93 13.68 -7.69
N LEU A 238 -21.48 12.42 -7.61
CA LEU A 238 -20.86 11.74 -8.75
C LEU A 238 -21.76 11.78 -10.01
N ALA A 239 -23.06 11.58 -9.84
CA ALA A 239 -24.03 11.63 -10.94
C ALA A 239 -24.08 13.02 -11.59
N GLN A 240 -24.06 14.07 -10.78
CA GLN A 240 -24.04 15.45 -11.26
C GLN A 240 -22.75 15.77 -12.01
N VAL A 241 -21.60 15.34 -11.50
CA VAL A 241 -20.32 15.52 -12.20
C VAL A 241 -20.34 14.85 -13.56
N ILE A 242 -20.83 13.61 -13.66
CA ILE A 242 -20.98 12.91 -14.94
C ILE A 242 -21.94 13.67 -15.85
N TYR A 243 -23.07 14.13 -15.34
CA TYR A 243 -24.05 14.90 -16.09
C TYR A 243 -23.46 16.19 -16.70
N TYR A 244 -22.73 16.98 -15.91
CA TYR A 244 -22.06 18.19 -16.39
C TYR A 244 -20.89 17.90 -17.33
N SER A 245 -20.25 16.73 -17.21
CA SER A 245 -19.17 16.31 -18.12
C SER A 245 -19.67 15.86 -19.50
N ILE A 246 -20.97 15.66 -19.68
CA ILE A 246 -21.57 15.31 -20.97
C ILE A 246 -21.96 16.59 -21.71
N ASP A 247 -21.58 16.67 -23.00
CA ASP A 247 -22.05 17.75 -23.86
C ASP A 247 -23.51 17.51 -24.29
N GLN A 248 -24.42 18.13 -23.56
CA GLN A 248 -25.86 18.02 -23.79
C GLN A 248 -26.31 18.64 -25.11
N ASP A 249 -25.54 19.60 -25.67
CA ASP A 249 -25.93 20.32 -26.89
C ASP A 249 -25.68 19.49 -28.16
N GLU A 250 -24.78 18.50 -28.10
CA GLU A 250 -24.53 17.56 -29.19
C GLU A 250 -25.53 16.40 -29.23
N LEU A 251 -26.32 16.22 -28.17
CA LEU A 251 -27.28 15.12 -28.08
C LEU A 251 -28.63 15.49 -28.73
N VAL A 252 -29.13 14.58 -29.58
CA VAL A 252 -30.46 14.72 -30.20
C VAL A 252 -31.57 14.75 -29.15
N ASN A 253 -31.39 13.98 -28.07
CA ASN A 253 -32.23 14.01 -26.89
C ASN A 253 -31.32 14.24 -25.67
N PRO A 254 -31.37 15.43 -25.05
CA PRO A 254 -30.62 15.70 -23.83
C PRO A 254 -30.99 14.72 -22.73
N ILE A 255 -30.00 14.27 -21.99
CA ILE A 255 -30.17 13.36 -20.86
C ILE A 255 -30.52 14.21 -19.63
N THR A 256 -31.27 13.67 -18.69
CA THR A 256 -31.56 14.29 -17.40
C THR A 256 -30.63 13.76 -16.31
N GLU A 257 -30.41 14.56 -15.26
CA GLU A 257 -29.61 14.14 -14.11
C GLU A 257 -30.12 12.82 -13.48
N ASN A 258 -31.44 12.65 -13.37
CA ASN A 258 -32.06 11.43 -12.83
C ASN A 258 -31.80 10.20 -13.72
N GLU A 259 -31.66 10.39 -15.03
CA GLU A 259 -31.31 9.30 -15.95
C GLU A 259 -29.84 8.90 -15.79
N VAL A 260 -28.94 9.85 -15.51
CA VAL A 260 -27.55 9.57 -15.16
C VAL A 260 -27.46 8.82 -13.82
N GLU A 261 -28.23 9.23 -12.81
CA GLU A 261 -28.30 8.52 -11.53
C GLU A 261 -28.81 7.08 -11.70
N SER A 262 -29.91 6.92 -12.44
CA SER A 262 -30.48 5.60 -12.78
C SER A 262 -29.51 4.74 -13.58
N LEU A 263 -28.66 5.37 -14.40
CA LEU A 263 -27.65 4.68 -15.19
C LEU A 263 -26.55 4.12 -14.28
N ILE A 264 -26.02 4.91 -13.35
CA ILE A 264 -24.99 4.47 -12.40
C ILE A 264 -25.46 3.22 -11.63
N ASP A 265 -26.70 3.26 -11.13
CA ASP A 265 -27.30 2.14 -10.40
C ASP A 265 -27.47 0.89 -11.28
N ARG A 266 -27.88 1.04 -12.55
CA ARG A 266 -28.07 -0.08 -13.48
C ARG A 266 -26.76 -0.69 -13.95
N LEU A 267 -25.74 0.13 -14.14
CA LEU A 267 -24.39 -0.31 -14.50
C LEU A 267 -23.75 -1.17 -13.40
N LYS A 268 -24.27 -1.11 -12.16
CA LYS A 268 -23.67 -1.74 -10.97
C LYS A 268 -22.23 -1.28 -10.80
N PHE A 269 -22.05 0.04 -10.88
CA PHE A 269 -20.73 0.68 -10.83
C PHE A 269 -19.96 0.29 -9.57
N GLU A 270 -20.66 0.08 -8.46
CA GLU A 270 -20.11 -0.41 -7.20
C GLU A 270 -19.42 -1.77 -7.32
N GLU A 271 -19.92 -2.68 -8.16
CA GLU A 271 -19.30 -4.00 -8.37
C GLU A 271 -17.96 -3.86 -9.10
N PHE A 272 -17.92 -3.02 -10.13
CA PHE A 272 -16.71 -2.77 -10.91
C PHE A 272 -15.62 -2.06 -10.08
N ILE A 273 -15.97 -0.97 -9.39
CA ILE A 273 -15.02 -0.23 -8.55
C ILE A 273 -14.49 -1.11 -7.42
N ALA A 274 -15.37 -1.91 -6.80
CA ALA A 274 -14.97 -2.86 -5.76
C ALA A 274 -13.94 -3.87 -6.26
N GLU A 275 -14.20 -4.50 -7.42
CA GLU A 275 -13.30 -5.50 -8.00
C GLU A 275 -11.93 -4.90 -8.36
N LYS A 276 -11.93 -3.75 -9.05
CA LYS A 276 -10.69 -3.12 -9.52
C LYS A 276 -9.85 -2.56 -8.37
N THR A 277 -10.49 -1.94 -7.38
CA THR A 277 -9.79 -1.45 -6.18
C THR A 277 -9.20 -2.60 -5.37
N ALA A 278 -9.94 -3.71 -5.22
CA ALA A 278 -9.43 -4.90 -4.53
C ALA A 278 -8.22 -5.50 -5.25
N LYS A 279 -8.25 -5.58 -6.59
CA LYS A 279 -7.12 -5.99 -7.43
C LYS A 279 -5.92 -5.05 -7.26
N ALA A 280 -6.14 -3.74 -7.22
CA ALA A 280 -5.08 -2.76 -7.01
C ALA A 280 -4.38 -2.93 -5.64
N VAL A 281 -5.16 -3.13 -4.59
CA VAL A 281 -4.61 -3.37 -3.25
C VAL A 281 -3.86 -4.70 -3.18
N GLU A 282 -4.35 -5.75 -3.86
CA GLU A 282 -3.66 -7.03 -3.95
C GLU A 282 -2.31 -6.91 -4.67
N ILE A 283 -2.28 -6.20 -5.80
CA ILE A 283 -1.04 -5.89 -6.53
C ILE A 283 -0.06 -5.12 -5.65
N ALA A 284 -0.53 -4.12 -4.89
CA ALA A 284 0.29 -3.33 -3.99
C ALA A 284 0.86 -4.16 -2.81
N ILE A 285 0.06 -5.04 -2.22
CA ILE A 285 0.48 -5.93 -1.13
C ILE A 285 1.50 -6.97 -1.61
N ASP A 286 1.23 -7.60 -2.76
CA ASP A 286 2.11 -8.62 -3.33
C ASP A 286 3.35 -8.00 -4.00
N GLY A 287 3.29 -6.70 -4.31
CA GLY A 287 4.31 -6.00 -5.05
C GLY A 287 4.48 -6.58 -6.46
N ARG A 288 3.38 -6.89 -7.15
CA ARG A 288 3.44 -7.28 -8.56
C ARG A 288 3.62 -6.05 -9.43
N ASP A 289 4.30 -6.22 -10.55
CA ASP A 289 4.51 -5.15 -11.54
C ASP A 289 3.44 -5.27 -12.62
N GLU A 290 2.20 -4.99 -12.23
CA GLU A 290 1.00 -5.18 -13.04
C GLU A 290 0.14 -3.92 -12.95
N GLN A 291 -0.42 -3.46 -14.07
CA GLN A 291 -1.39 -2.38 -14.02
C GLN A 291 -2.69 -2.88 -13.36
N PRO A 292 -3.25 -2.12 -12.40
CA PRO A 292 -4.45 -2.54 -11.70
C PRO A 292 -5.69 -2.49 -12.59
N VAL A 293 -5.75 -1.51 -13.48
CA VAL A 293 -6.86 -1.28 -14.41
C VAL A 293 -6.29 -0.96 -15.79
N TYR A 294 -6.74 -1.70 -16.80
CA TYR A 294 -6.44 -1.41 -18.20
C TYR A 294 -7.58 -0.61 -18.85
N ALA A 295 -7.26 0.22 -19.84
CA ALA A 295 -8.27 0.93 -20.65
C ALA A 295 -9.31 -0.04 -21.24
N SER A 296 -8.85 -1.20 -21.73
CA SER A 296 -9.73 -2.25 -22.25
C SER A 296 -10.71 -2.77 -21.20
N GLU A 297 -10.30 -2.92 -19.93
CA GLU A 297 -11.21 -3.39 -18.87
C GLU A 297 -12.33 -2.40 -18.57
N ILE A 298 -12.07 -1.09 -18.72
CA ILE A 298 -13.09 -0.04 -18.58
C ILE A 298 -14.06 -0.08 -19.76
N VAL A 299 -13.53 -0.18 -20.98
CA VAL A 299 -14.34 -0.23 -22.21
C VAL A 299 -15.17 -1.51 -22.27
N ASP A 300 -14.61 -2.65 -21.89
CA ASP A 300 -15.32 -3.92 -21.83
C ASP A 300 -16.45 -3.89 -20.79
N PHE A 301 -16.25 -3.24 -19.64
CA PHE A 301 -17.32 -3.02 -18.67
C PHE A 301 -18.49 -2.21 -19.26
N ILE A 302 -18.21 -1.13 -19.99
CA ILE A 302 -19.26 -0.34 -20.66
C ILE A 302 -19.92 -1.14 -21.78
N ARG A 303 -19.14 -1.89 -22.57
CA ARG A 303 -19.61 -2.73 -23.68
C ARG A 303 -20.56 -3.83 -23.20
N GLU A 304 -20.21 -4.52 -22.12
CA GLU A 304 -21.06 -5.55 -21.50
C GLU A 304 -22.39 -4.99 -20.99
N LYS A 305 -22.45 -3.68 -20.76
CA LYS A 305 -23.62 -2.95 -20.25
C LYS A 305 -24.27 -2.04 -21.28
N SER A 306 -23.94 -2.18 -22.56
CA SER A 306 -24.46 -1.33 -23.63
C SER A 306 -25.98 -1.34 -23.72
N GLU A 307 -26.62 -2.50 -23.51
CA GLU A 307 -28.08 -2.64 -23.48
C GLU A 307 -28.69 -1.82 -22.33
N ASP A 308 -28.06 -1.83 -21.14
CA ASP A 308 -28.52 -1.06 -19.98
C ASP A 308 -28.40 0.45 -20.24
N ILE A 309 -27.35 0.88 -20.95
CA ILE A 309 -27.14 2.27 -21.36
C ILE A 309 -28.24 2.70 -22.34
N GLU A 310 -28.46 1.94 -23.42
CA GLU A 310 -29.48 2.26 -24.43
C GLU A 310 -30.88 2.33 -23.80
N LEU A 311 -31.21 1.39 -22.90
CA LEU A 311 -32.50 1.36 -22.23
C LEU A 311 -32.71 2.51 -21.24
N THR A 312 -31.64 3.13 -20.74
CA THR A 312 -31.72 4.15 -19.68
C THR A 312 -31.64 5.56 -20.24
N ILE A 313 -30.70 5.82 -21.14
CA ILE A 313 -30.47 7.15 -21.71
C ILE A 313 -30.80 7.25 -23.21
N GLY A 314 -31.21 6.14 -23.85
CA GLY A 314 -31.63 6.13 -25.25
C GLY A 314 -30.48 6.27 -26.25
N ILE A 315 -29.24 6.05 -25.82
CA ILE A 315 -28.03 6.14 -26.66
C ILE A 315 -27.55 4.72 -26.98
N GLU A 316 -27.53 4.38 -28.27
CA GLU A 316 -26.91 3.17 -28.79
C GLU A 316 -25.40 3.42 -28.98
N LEU A 317 -24.56 2.62 -28.32
CA LEU A 317 -23.10 2.67 -28.48
C LEU A 317 -22.66 1.68 -29.55
N LEU A 318 -21.95 2.18 -30.56
CA LEU A 318 -21.43 1.38 -31.66
C LEU A 318 -20.00 0.90 -31.39
N GLU A 319 -19.54 -0.10 -32.15
CA GLU A 319 -18.17 -0.62 -32.03
C GLU A 319 -17.10 0.46 -32.28
N VAL A 320 -17.40 1.43 -33.14
CA VAL A 320 -16.52 2.58 -33.40
C VAL A 320 -16.38 3.46 -32.15
N ASP A 321 -17.44 3.59 -31.35
CA ASP A 321 -17.42 4.38 -30.10
C ASP A 321 -16.56 3.69 -29.04
N PHE A 322 -16.65 2.36 -28.92
CA PHE A 322 -15.78 1.58 -28.01
C PHE A 322 -14.30 1.70 -28.39
N GLN A 323 -13.98 1.62 -29.69
CA GLN A 323 -12.62 1.82 -30.18
C GLN A 323 -12.10 3.24 -29.92
N TYR A 324 -12.97 4.25 -30.11
CA TYR A 324 -12.61 5.64 -29.83
C TYR A 324 -12.40 5.88 -28.32
N MET A 325 -13.24 5.32 -27.45
CA MET A 325 -13.08 5.38 -26.00
C MET A 325 -11.76 4.74 -25.56
N GLN A 326 -11.46 3.53 -26.05
CA GLN A 326 -10.22 2.85 -25.72
C GLN A 326 -9.00 3.67 -26.12
N LYS A 327 -8.98 4.15 -27.37
CA LYS A 327 -7.90 5.00 -27.88
C LYS A 327 -7.73 6.28 -27.04
N LYS A 328 -8.82 6.94 -26.67
CA LYS A 328 -8.77 8.15 -25.82
C LYS A 328 -8.24 7.87 -24.42
N LEU A 329 -8.60 6.74 -23.82
CA LEU A 329 -8.12 6.33 -22.50
C LEU A 329 -6.62 6.04 -22.53
N GLU A 330 -6.15 5.32 -23.56
CA GLU A 330 -4.72 5.01 -23.75
C GLU A 330 -3.91 6.28 -24.07
N GLU A 331 -4.38 7.18 -24.95
CA GLU A 331 -3.58 8.34 -25.37
C GLU A 331 -3.59 9.51 -24.36
N LYS A 332 -4.66 9.70 -23.58
CA LYS A 332 -4.83 10.90 -22.73
C LYS A 332 -4.84 10.65 -21.24
N ASN A 333 -5.09 9.41 -20.81
CA ASN A 333 -5.22 9.07 -19.39
C ASN A 333 -4.17 8.05 -18.96
N ASP A 334 -3.11 7.86 -19.74
CA ASP A 334 -1.97 7.01 -19.38
C ASP A 334 -1.43 7.39 -18.00
N ASP A 335 -1.28 8.69 -17.70
CA ASP A 335 -0.81 9.16 -16.39
C ASP A 335 -1.77 8.76 -15.24
N LEU A 336 -3.08 8.77 -15.49
CA LEU A 336 -4.12 8.44 -14.51
C LEU A 336 -4.22 6.92 -14.28
N LEU A 337 -4.07 6.13 -15.34
CA LEU A 337 -3.97 4.66 -15.29
C LEU A 337 -2.64 4.21 -14.67
N ASN A 338 -1.57 4.98 -14.90
CA ASN A 338 -0.25 4.76 -14.33
C ASN A 338 -0.12 5.29 -12.89
N PHE A 339 -0.98 6.20 -12.41
CA PHE A 339 -0.95 6.69 -11.03
C PHE A 339 -1.04 5.57 -9.99
N VAL A 340 -1.77 4.50 -10.34
CA VAL A 340 -1.93 3.30 -9.49
C VAL A 340 -0.95 2.18 -9.91
N SER A 341 -0.06 2.44 -10.88
CA SER A 341 0.98 1.48 -11.25
C SER A 341 2.11 1.49 -10.22
N THR A 342 2.81 0.37 -10.16
CA THR A 342 4.01 0.20 -9.34
C THR A 342 5.15 1.12 -9.72
N GLU A 343 5.14 1.69 -10.93
CA GLU A 343 6.19 2.59 -11.43
C GLU A 343 6.18 3.92 -10.67
N ASN A 344 5.02 4.53 -10.46
CA ASN A 344 4.88 5.75 -9.66
C ASN A 344 5.14 5.49 -8.15
N LEU A 345 4.72 4.33 -7.64
CA LEU A 345 5.07 3.91 -6.27
C LEU A 345 6.60 3.70 -6.11
N THR A 346 7.32 3.30 -7.16
CA THR A 346 8.78 3.18 -7.13
C THR A 346 9.51 4.51 -7.23
N GLU A 347 8.93 5.48 -7.93
CA GLU A 347 9.53 6.81 -8.09
C GLU A 347 9.48 7.60 -6.77
N ASP A 348 8.36 7.56 -6.05
CA ASP A 348 8.19 8.25 -4.76
C ASP A 348 8.89 7.57 -3.58
N VAL A 349 8.92 6.23 -3.54
CA VAL A 349 9.43 5.46 -2.39
C VAL A 349 10.87 4.97 -2.60
N GLY A 350 11.35 5.00 -3.84
CA GLY A 350 12.65 4.49 -4.25
C GLY A 350 12.74 2.95 -4.26
N ILE A 351 13.61 2.42 -5.13
CA ILE A 351 13.82 0.96 -5.33
C ILE A 351 14.13 0.22 -4.01
N TYR A 352 14.85 0.86 -3.09
CA TYR A 352 15.20 0.28 -1.79
C TYR A 352 14.01 0.25 -0.82
N GLY A 353 13.16 1.28 -0.84
CA GLY A 353 11.96 1.34 -0.02
C GLY A 353 10.94 0.28 -0.43
N LEU A 354 10.73 0.11 -1.74
CA LEU A 354 9.79 -0.89 -2.23
C LEU A 354 10.23 -2.33 -1.90
N LYS A 355 11.53 -2.64 -2.01
CA LYS A 355 12.07 -3.95 -1.57
C LYS A 355 11.91 -4.16 -0.07
N ALA A 356 12.10 -3.13 0.74
CA ALA A 356 11.90 -3.20 2.18
C ALA A 356 10.42 -3.44 2.54
N ILE A 357 9.51 -2.78 1.84
CA ILE A 357 8.05 -2.96 1.99
C ILE A 357 7.65 -4.39 1.60
N ARG A 358 8.11 -4.89 0.45
CA ARG A 358 7.86 -6.28 0.02
C ARG A 358 8.41 -7.29 1.03
N PHE A 359 9.61 -7.06 1.55
CA PHE A 359 10.18 -7.88 2.61
C PHE A 359 9.32 -7.84 3.87
N TYR A 360 8.90 -6.65 4.30
CA TYR A 360 8.04 -6.43 5.45
C TYR A 360 6.70 -7.17 5.34
N PHE A 361 6.11 -7.24 4.14
CA PHE A 361 4.86 -7.98 3.92
C PHE A 361 5.04 -9.49 3.73
N SER A 362 6.27 -9.98 3.54
CA SER A 362 6.53 -11.39 3.30
C SER A 362 6.23 -12.32 4.50
N ASN A 363 5.84 -13.57 4.19
CA ASN A 363 5.72 -14.66 5.18
C ASN A 363 7.00 -14.88 5.99
N LEU A 364 8.13 -14.63 5.34
CA LEU A 364 9.45 -14.84 5.90
C LEU A 364 9.72 -13.83 7.02
N PHE A 365 9.28 -12.57 6.87
CA PHE A 365 9.40 -11.56 7.92
C PHE A 365 8.56 -11.89 9.17
N ILE A 366 7.36 -12.47 9.01
CA ILE A 366 6.56 -12.99 10.14
C ILE A 366 7.37 -14.04 10.89
N GLY A 367 7.95 -14.99 10.17
CA GLY A 367 8.76 -16.07 10.73
C GLY A 367 9.98 -15.54 11.49
N ILE A 368 10.72 -14.61 10.89
CA ILE A 368 11.89 -13.96 11.51
C ILE A 368 11.50 -13.21 12.77
N SER A 369 10.42 -12.42 12.72
CA SER A 369 9.97 -11.62 13.86
C SER A 369 9.51 -12.50 15.03
N CYS A 370 8.73 -13.56 14.75
CA CYS A 370 8.35 -14.55 15.76
C CYS A 370 9.56 -15.25 16.38
N PHE A 371 10.53 -15.67 15.56
CA PHE A 371 11.76 -16.29 16.04
C PHE A 371 12.60 -15.32 16.88
N ALA A 372 12.72 -14.06 16.45
CA ALA A 372 13.44 -13.03 17.18
C ALA A 372 12.81 -12.76 18.55
N ILE A 373 11.48 -12.69 18.65
CA ILE A 373 10.78 -12.55 19.93
C ILE A 373 11.08 -13.73 20.87
N LEU A 374 11.03 -14.96 20.36
CA LEU A 374 11.34 -16.16 21.15
C LEU A 374 12.81 -16.21 21.59
N LEU A 375 13.73 -15.81 20.71
CA LEU A 375 15.16 -15.74 21.00
C LEU A 375 15.46 -14.67 22.07
N LEU A 376 14.87 -13.48 21.94
CA LEU A 376 14.98 -12.42 22.93
C LEU A 376 14.39 -12.84 24.29
N ALA A 377 13.24 -13.52 24.29
CA ALA A 377 12.67 -14.13 25.49
C ALA A 377 13.65 -15.12 26.13
N ALA A 378 14.22 -16.04 25.35
CA ALA A 378 15.20 -17.00 25.85
C ALA A 378 16.44 -16.31 26.45
N ILE A 379 16.95 -15.25 25.81
CA ILE A 379 18.05 -14.44 26.33
C ILE A 379 17.68 -13.80 27.67
N ILE A 380 16.49 -13.19 27.80
CA ILE A 380 16.02 -12.62 29.07
C ILE A 380 15.94 -13.70 30.16
N ALA A 381 15.49 -14.90 29.83
CA ALA A 381 15.44 -16.03 30.77
C ALA A 381 16.85 -16.44 31.24
N LEU A 382 17.83 -16.51 30.32
CA LEU A 382 19.22 -16.85 30.62
C LEU A 382 19.89 -15.77 31.48
N ILE A 383 19.73 -14.49 31.14
CA ILE A 383 20.30 -13.37 31.89
C ILE A 383 19.73 -13.33 33.32
N ASN A 384 18.41 -13.50 33.46
CA ASN A 384 17.77 -13.49 34.78
C ASN A 384 17.95 -14.80 35.56
N LYS A 385 18.45 -15.87 34.91
CA LYS A 385 18.51 -17.24 35.44
C LYS A 385 17.16 -17.73 35.98
N LYS A 386 16.07 -17.13 35.50
CA LYS A 386 14.69 -17.33 35.97
C LYS A 386 13.73 -17.14 34.79
N ILE A 387 13.05 -18.22 34.44
CA ILE A 387 12.04 -18.23 33.38
C ILE A 387 10.87 -17.29 33.74
N SER A 388 10.52 -17.19 35.03
CA SER A 388 9.44 -16.32 35.50
C SER A 388 9.67 -14.83 35.21
N SER A 389 10.91 -14.35 35.30
CA SER A 389 11.25 -12.98 34.93
C SER A 389 11.05 -12.75 33.44
N SER A 390 11.50 -13.69 32.60
CA SER A 390 11.31 -13.60 31.14
C SER A 390 9.84 -13.49 30.75
N LEU A 391 8.99 -14.36 31.29
CA LEU A 391 7.55 -14.37 30.99
C LEU A 391 6.86 -13.05 31.35
N ILE A 392 7.29 -12.41 32.44
CA ILE A 392 6.75 -11.12 32.86
C ILE A 392 7.16 -10.01 31.88
N TYR A 393 8.44 -9.93 31.49
CA TYR A 393 8.92 -8.90 30.56
C TYR A 393 8.32 -9.08 29.16
N THR A 394 8.33 -10.31 28.63
CA THR A 394 7.75 -10.60 27.30
C THR A 394 6.24 -10.41 27.31
N GLY A 395 5.54 -10.92 28.34
CA GLY A 395 4.09 -10.78 28.48
C GLY A 395 3.65 -9.33 28.62
N ALA A 396 4.35 -8.53 29.44
CA ALA A 396 4.06 -7.10 29.57
C ALA A 396 4.25 -6.34 28.26
N SER A 397 5.27 -6.67 27.47
CA SER A 397 5.54 -6.02 26.18
C SER A 397 4.46 -6.33 25.16
N ILE A 398 4.05 -7.59 25.04
CA ILE A 398 2.99 -8.00 24.11
C ILE A 398 1.64 -7.40 24.53
N LEU A 399 1.35 -7.39 25.84
CA LEU A 399 0.14 -6.78 26.37
C LEU A 399 0.10 -5.27 26.10
N LEU A 400 1.23 -4.58 26.29
CA LEU A 400 1.33 -3.14 26.02
C LEU A 400 1.24 -2.83 24.52
N ALA A 401 1.65 -3.75 23.64
CA ALA A 401 1.46 -3.60 22.20
C ALA A 401 -0.01 -3.77 21.79
N GLY A 402 -0.69 -4.78 22.32
CA GLY A 402 -2.07 -5.11 21.93
C GLY A 402 -3.15 -4.24 22.57
N LEU A 403 -3.02 -3.95 23.87
CA LEU A 403 -4.10 -3.35 24.66
C LEU A 403 -4.48 -1.92 24.23
N PRO A 404 -3.53 -0.99 24.00
CA PRO A 404 -3.87 0.37 23.58
C PRO A 404 -4.53 0.39 22.20
N ILE A 405 -3.99 -0.39 21.26
CA ILE A 405 -4.56 -0.50 19.91
C ILE A 405 -5.96 -1.11 19.98
N PHE A 406 -6.17 -2.14 20.79
CA PHE A 406 -7.48 -2.74 21.01
C PHE A 406 -8.52 -1.71 21.51
N PHE A 407 -8.15 -0.85 22.46
CA PHE A 407 -9.06 0.20 22.93
C PHE A 407 -9.31 1.29 21.88
N ILE A 408 -8.29 1.73 21.15
CA ILE A 408 -8.45 2.70 20.05
C ILE A 408 -9.43 2.14 19.00
N VAL A 409 -9.27 0.86 18.65
CA VAL A 409 -10.13 0.20 17.67
C VAL A 409 -11.53 -0.03 18.22
N LEU A 410 -11.74 -0.28 19.51
CA LEU A 410 -13.10 -0.32 20.07
C LEU A 410 -13.78 1.04 20.07
N LEU A 411 -12.99 2.12 20.20
CA LEU A 411 -13.46 3.49 20.24
C LEU A 411 -13.44 4.17 18.87
N TYR A 412 -13.15 3.45 17.78
CA TYR A 412 -12.97 4.08 16.47
C TYR A 412 -14.22 4.84 16.00
N LYS A 413 -15.42 4.30 16.21
CA LYS A 413 -16.68 4.96 15.83
C LYS A 413 -16.86 6.29 16.54
N PRO A 414 -16.86 6.36 17.89
CA PRO A 414 -16.99 7.65 18.57
C PRO A 414 -15.81 8.60 18.28
N ILE A 415 -14.61 8.09 17.99
CA ILE A 415 -13.47 8.92 17.56
C ILE A 415 -13.73 9.52 16.17
N LEU A 416 -14.22 8.72 15.22
CA LEU A 416 -14.52 9.17 13.86
C LEU A 416 -15.70 10.14 13.84
N ASP A 417 -16.75 9.85 14.60
CA ASP A 417 -17.92 10.73 14.75
C ASP A 417 -17.49 12.08 15.35
N TRP A 418 -16.55 12.08 16.29
CA TRP A 418 -15.98 13.31 16.85
C TRP A 418 -15.14 14.08 15.81
N SER A 419 -14.46 13.38 14.90
CA SER A 419 -13.68 13.98 13.81
C SER A 419 -14.49 14.31 12.54
N SER A 420 -15.79 14.03 12.54
CA SER A 420 -16.67 14.14 11.36
C SER A 420 -16.76 15.56 10.77
N GLU A 421 -16.32 16.59 11.52
CA GLU A 421 -16.21 17.96 11.04
C GLU A 421 -15.22 18.12 9.87
N TYR A 422 -14.30 17.17 9.67
CA TYR A 422 -13.28 17.24 8.61
C TYR A 422 -13.34 16.09 7.61
N ILE A 423 -14.04 15.00 7.93
CA ILE A 423 -14.06 13.79 7.11
C ILE A 423 -15.44 13.14 7.19
N PRO A 424 -16.11 12.80 6.06
CA PRO A 424 -17.40 12.13 6.08
C PRO A 424 -17.29 10.79 6.81
N SER A 425 -17.74 10.76 8.06
CA SER A 425 -17.59 9.62 8.97
C SER A 425 -18.28 8.38 8.42
N ASP A 426 -19.41 8.54 7.74
CA ASP A 426 -20.20 7.42 7.23
C ASP A 426 -19.48 6.66 6.11
N PHE A 427 -18.86 7.37 5.17
CA PHE A 427 -18.08 6.76 4.08
C PHE A 427 -16.89 5.97 4.63
N ILE A 428 -16.12 6.57 5.54
CA ILE A 428 -14.96 5.90 6.15
C ILE A 428 -15.40 4.73 7.01
N ILE A 429 -16.46 4.87 7.81
CA ILE A 429 -16.94 3.79 8.69
C ILE A 429 -17.40 2.58 7.86
N GLN A 430 -18.10 2.81 6.75
CA GLN A 430 -18.56 1.72 5.88
C GLN A 430 -17.39 0.93 5.27
N ILE A 431 -16.37 1.62 4.76
CA ILE A 431 -15.18 0.98 4.18
C ILE A 431 -14.33 0.30 5.26
N THR A 432 -14.13 0.96 6.40
CA THR A 432 -13.16 0.52 7.41
C THR A 432 -13.73 -0.51 8.37
N SER A 433 -15.05 -0.60 8.55
CA SER A 433 -15.69 -1.56 9.46
C SER A 433 -15.27 -3.03 9.24
N PRO A 434 -15.39 -3.61 8.01
CA PRO A 434 -14.97 -5.00 7.79
C PRO A 434 -13.48 -5.22 8.04
N ILE A 435 -12.66 -4.21 7.78
CA ILE A 435 -11.20 -4.22 7.97
C ILE A 435 -10.85 -4.15 9.47
N LEU A 436 -11.45 -3.21 10.23
CA LEU A 436 -11.19 -2.96 11.65
C LEU A 436 -11.64 -4.11 12.56
N ASN A 437 -12.65 -4.87 12.17
CA ASN A 437 -13.04 -6.08 12.90
C ASN A 437 -11.89 -7.08 13.00
N VAL A 438 -11.06 -7.19 11.97
CA VAL A 438 -9.87 -8.06 11.94
C VAL A 438 -8.82 -7.55 12.91
N LEU A 439 -8.57 -6.24 12.90
CA LEU A 439 -7.63 -5.61 13.82
C LEU A 439 -8.05 -5.83 15.28
N THR A 440 -9.36 -5.75 15.55
CA THR A 440 -9.94 -6.00 16.88
C THR A 440 -9.63 -7.42 17.35
N ILE A 441 -9.82 -8.42 16.48
CA ILE A 441 -9.54 -9.83 16.80
C ILE A 441 -8.03 -10.03 17.03
N ILE A 442 -7.17 -9.51 16.16
CA ILE A 442 -5.71 -9.65 16.28
C ILE A 442 -5.21 -9.01 17.59
N CYS A 443 -5.65 -7.79 17.88
CA CYS A 443 -5.26 -7.08 19.10
C CYS A 443 -5.82 -7.75 20.35
N GLY A 444 -7.04 -8.30 20.27
CA GLY A 444 -7.64 -9.11 21.34
C GLY A 444 -6.83 -10.37 21.65
N ILE A 445 -6.40 -11.10 20.62
CA ILE A 445 -5.54 -12.28 20.76
C ILE A 445 -4.17 -11.90 21.34
N ALA A 446 -3.53 -10.85 20.83
CA ALA A 446 -2.25 -10.35 21.35
C ALA A 446 -2.36 -9.98 22.83
N THR A 447 -3.42 -9.26 23.21
CA THR A 447 -3.71 -8.89 24.60
C THR A 447 -3.91 -10.12 25.48
N ALA A 448 -4.66 -11.12 25.02
CA ALA A 448 -4.87 -12.37 25.75
C ALA A 448 -3.57 -13.15 25.94
N ILE A 449 -2.73 -13.28 24.90
CA ILE A 449 -1.42 -13.94 24.97
C ILE A 449 -0.51 -13.21 25.97
N GLY A 450 -0.46 -11.88 25.90
CA GLY A 450 0.32 -11.05 26.82
C GLY A 450 -0.13 -11.24 28.28
N LEU A 451 -1.44 -11.27 28.53
CA LEU A 451 -2.01 -11.48 29.86
C LEU A 451 -1.69 -12.88 30.41
N ILE A 452 -1.84 -13.93 29.59
CA ILE A 452 -1.52 -15.32 29.97
C ILE A 452 -0.02 -15.46 30.32
N ALA A 453 0.86 -14.87 29.52
CA ALA A 453 2.30 -14.86 29.78
C ALA A 453 2.64 -14.12 31.09
N LEU A 454 1.98 -12.98 31.36
CA LEU A 454 2.18 -12.22 32.58
C LEU A 454 1.70 -13.00 33.81
N ILE A 455 0.48 -13.55 33.78
CA ILE A 455 -0.09 -14.35 34.88
C ILE A 455 0.78 -15.58 35.16
N SER A 456 1.17 -16.34 34.12
CA SER A 456 2.03 -17.52 34.28
C SER A 456 3.40 -17.18 34.87
N GLY A 457 3.98 -16.05 34.47
CA GLY A 457 5.21 -15.52 35.07
C GLY A 457 5.07 -15.18 36.56
N ILE A 458 3.97 -14.54 36.96
CA ILE A 458 3.66 -14.25 38.37
C ILE A 458 3.47 -15.54 39.17
N VAL A 459 2.67 -16.48 38.67
CA VAL A 459 2.41 -17.76 39.34
C VAL A 459 3.69 -18.55 39.53
N MET A 460 4.53 -18.66 38.50
CA MET A 460 5.84 -19.32 38.62
C MET A 460 6.75 -18.64 39.64
N LYS A 461 6.74 -17.30 39.72
CA LYS A 461 7.51 -16.55 40.72
C LYS A 461 7.05 -16.88 42.15
N VAL A 462 5.74 -17.00 42.37
CA VAL A 462 5.17 -17.39 43.67
C VAL A 462 5.54 -18.83 44.04
N ILE A 463 5.44 -19.77 43.09
CA ILE A 463 5.79 -21.19 43.32
C ILE A 463 7.27 -21.34 43.68
N ILE A 464 8.17 -20.68 42.95
CA ILE A 464 9.62 -20.72 43.24
C ILE A 464 9.90 -20.15 44.63
N LYS A 465 9.24 -19.04 45.01
CA LYS A 465 9.38 -18.46 46.35
C LYS A 465 8.92 -19.42 47.44
N ARG A 466 7.79 -20.10 47.27
CA ARG A 466 7.28 -21.09 48.23
C ARG A 466 8.20 -22.30 48.37
N ARG A 467 8.75 -22.82 47.27
CA ARG A 467 9.71 -23.94 47.31
C ARG A 467 10.97 -23.59 48.09
N LEU A 468 11.50 -22.37 47.94
CA LEU A 468 12.67 -21.91 48.68
C LEU A 468 12.40 -21.83 50.18
N LEU A 469 11.23 -21.35 50.59
CA LEU A 469 10.84 -21.29 52.01
C LEU A 469 10.69 -22.70 52.61
N LEU A 470 10.06 -23.63 51.89
CA LEU A 470 9.91 -25.02 52.34
C LEU A 470 11.25 -25.76 52.43
N SER A 471 12.22 -25.46 51.57
CA SER A 471 13.57 -26.05 51.71
C SER A 471 14.34 -25.50 52.90
N GLU A 472 14.11 -24.23 53.29
CA GLU A 472 14.73 -23.66 54.49
C GLU A 472 14.11 -24.24 55.78
N GLU A 473 12.82 -24.59 55.78
CA GLU A 473 12.14 -25.25 56.91
C GLU A 473 12.54 -26.72 57.10
N ILE A 474 13.01 -27.42 56.06
CA ILE A 474 13.44 -28.83 56.14
C ILE A 474 14.92 -28.96 56.60
N GLU A 475 15.72 -27.90 56.47
CA GLU A 475 17.12 -27.88 56.94
C GLU A 475 17.26 -27.45 58.42
N PHE A 476 16.18 -26.98 59.06
CA PHE A 476 16.09 -26.69 60.50
C PHE A 476 15.46 -27.87 61.26
#